data_AF-A0A5K0XF93-F1
#
_entry.id   AF-A0A5K0XF93-F1
#
_cell.length_a   1.000
_cell.length_b   1.000
_cell.length_c   1.000
_cell.angle_alpha   90.00
_cell.angle_beta   90.00
_cell.angle_gamma   90.00
#
_symmetry.space_group_name_H-M   'P 1'
#
loop_
_entity.id
_entity.type
_entity.pdbx_description
1 polymer ?
#
loop_
_entity_poly.entity_id
_entity_poly.type
_entity_poly.pdbx_seq_one_letter_code
_entity_poly.pdbx_strand_id
1 'polypeptide(L)' 'DAANTMDYILDTVSAVHPLEPLVALLKLNGKLVMVGLPDKPLSINAFSLLF' A
#
# COMPACT_ATOMS: atom_id res chain seq x y z
N ASP A 1 -11.12 -0.07 -14.79
CA ASP A 1 -9.90 0.46 -14.18
C ASP A 1 -10.19 0.83 -12.74
N ALA A 2 -9.33 0.48 -11.78
CA ALA A 2 -9.60 0.67 -10.35
C ALA A 2 -8.56 1.58 -9.64
N ALA A 3 -7.58 2.09 -10.38
CA ALA A 3 -6.59 3.00 -9.84
C ALA A 3 -7.23 4.29 -9.30
N ASN A 4 -6.66 4.86 -8.22
CA ASN A 4 -7.15 6.09 -7.59
C ASN A 4 -8.62 6.03 -7.14
N THR A 5 -9.10 4.88 -6.66
CA THR A 5 -10.50 4.72 -6.23
C THR A 5 -10.67 4.65 -4.71
N MET A 6 -9.62 4.33 -3.96
CA MET A 6 -9.69 4.11 -2.52
C MET A 6 -9.12 5.29 -1.71
N ASP A 7 -9.83 5.71 -0.66
CA ASP A 7 -9.35 6.72 0.28
C ASP A 7 -8.50 6.10 1.41
N TYR A 8 -8.80 4.86 1.80
CA TYR A 8 -8.11 4.14 2.87
C TYR A 8 -7.96 2.66 2.50
N ILE A 9 -6.80 2.10 2.82
CA ILE A 9 -6.53 0.66 2.79
C ILE A 9 -6.02 0.26 4.18
N LEU A 10 -6.66 -0.74 4.79
CA LEU A 10 -6.22 -1.34 6.04
C LEU A 10 -5.55 -2.68 5.73
N ASP A 11 -4.23 -2.73 5.84
CA ASP A 11 -3.45 -3.92 5.55
C ASP A 11 -3.26 -4.78 6.81
N THR A 12 -3.85 -5.96 6.79
CA THR A 12 -3.88 -6.94 7.88
C THR A 12 -2.94 -8.13 7.65
N VAL A 13 -2.17 -8.13 6.56
CA VAL A 13 -1.33 -9.26 6.17
C VAL A 13 -0.05 -9.28 7.02
N SER A 14 0.09 -10.29 7.88
CA SER A 14 1.30 -10.53 8.69
C SER A 14 2.34 -11.39 7.94
N ALA A 15 2.65 -11.00 6.72
CA ALA A 15 3.68 -11.61 5.87
C ALA A 15 4.21 -10.60 4.84
N VAL A 16 5.40 -10.85 4.27
CA VAL A 16 5.94 -10.01 3.20
C VAL A 16 5.07 -10.13 1.95
N HIS A 17 4.62 -8.99 1.42
CA HIS A 17 3.80 -8.91 0.22
C HIS A 17 4.03 -7.57 -0.51
N PRO A 18 3.73 -7.48 -1.82
CA PRO A 18 3.98 -6.27 -2.61
C PRO A 18 3.00 -5.15 -2.25
N LEU A 19 3.52 -3.93 -2.09
CA LEU A 19 2.73 -2.75 -1.71
C LEU A 19 2.34 -1.89 -2.92
N GLU A 20 3.07 -1.98 -4.03
CA GLU A 20 2.86 -1.20 -5.25
C GLU A 20 1.43 -1.33 -5.80
N PRO A 21 0.82 -2.53 -5.86
CA PRO A 21 -0.56 -2.64 -6.31
C PRO A 21 -1.54 -1.94 -5.37
N LEU A 22 -1.27 -1.90 -4.06
CA LEU A 22 -2.13 -1.24 -3.08
C LEU A 22 -2.02 0.28 -3.20
N VAL A 23 -0.81 0.80 -3.38
CA VAL A 23 -0.56 2.23 -3.60
C VAL A 23 -1.26 2.72 -4.86
N ALA A 24 -1.24 1.94 -5.95
CA ALA A 24 -1.92 2.32 -7.19
C ALA A 24 -3.44 2.47 -7.05
N LEU A 25 -4.06 1.82 -6.04
CA LEU A 25 -5.49 1.94 -5.75
C LEU A 25 -5.82 3.20 -4.94
N LEU A 26 -4.86 3.77 -4.21
CA LEU A 26 -5.06 4.95 -3.38
C LEU A 26 -5.23 6.21 -4.23
N LYS A 27 -6.17 7.06 -3.83
CA LYS A 27 -6.27 8.44 -4.31
C LYS A 27 -5.09 9.28 -3.79
N LEU A 28 -4.91 10.47 -4.38
CA LEU A 28 -4.07 11.51 -3.78
C LEU A 28 -4.51 11.76 -2.31
N ASN A 29 -3.54 11.74 -1.39
CA ASN A 29 -3.76 11.80 0.06
C ASN A 29 -4.49 10.59 0.69
N GLY A 30 -4.65 9.50 -0.06
CA GLY A 30 -5.14 8.23 0.46
C GLY A 30 -4.16 7.64 1.48
N LYS A 31 -4.65 6.75 2.35
CA LYS A 31 -3.85 6.19 3.44
C LYS A 31 -3.76 4.67 3.36
N LEU A 32 -2.55 4.14 3.30
CA LEU A 32 -2.25 2.74 3.60
C LEU A 32 -1.91 2.63 5.09
N VAL A 33 -2.77 1.95 5.85
CA VAL A 33 -2.61 1.74 7.29
C VAL A 33 -2.18 0.29 7.53
N MET A 34 -0.95 0.12 8.00
CA MET A 34 -0.37 -1.18 8.33
C MET A 34 -0.82 -1.61 9.73
N VAL A 35 -1.49 -2.76 9.83
CA VAL A 35 -1.78 -3.43 11.11
C VAL A 35 -1.23 -4.86 11.18
N GLY A 36 -0.81 -5.43 10.05
CA GLY A 36 -0.02 -6.67 10.03
C GLY A 36 1.36 -6.46 10.66
N LEU A 37 1.87 -7.50 11.33
CA LEU A 37 3.23 -7.52 11.90
C LEU A 37 4.07 -8.58 11.17
N PRO A 38 4.65 -8.26 10.00
CA PRO A 38 5.56 -9.16 9.32
C PRO A 38 6.88 -9.30 10.10
N ASP A 39 7.50 -10.47 9.99
CA ASP A 39 8.79 -10.81 10.58
C ASP A 39 9.98 -10.12 9.90
N LYS A 40 9.75 -9.57 8.70
CA LYS A 40 10.75 -8.87 7.87
C LYS A 40 10.23 -7.50 7.45
N PRO A 41 11.12 -6.52 7.23
CA PRO A 41 10.73 -5.22 6.71
C PRO A 41 10.08 -5.33 5.33
N LEU A 42 9.03 -4.55 5.11
CA LEU A 42 8.43 -4.38 3.79
C LEU A 42 9.28 -3.41 2.96
N SER A 43 9.34 -3.64 1.65
CA SER A 43 10.05 -2.80 0.70
C SER A 43 9.06 -2.11 -0.23
N ILE A 44 9.31 -0.83 -0.54
CA ILE A 44 8.58 -0.09 -1.56
C ILE A 44 9.56 0.74 -2.37
N ASN A 45 9.37 0.81 -3.69
CA ASN A 45 10.11 1.73 -4.54
C ASN A 45 9.56 3.15 -4.39
N ALA A 46 10.42 4.12 -4.04
CA ALA A 46 10.01 5.52 -3.89
C ALA A 46 9.44 6.12 -5.19
N PHE A 47 9.86 5.64 -6.36
CA PHE A 47 9.33 6.06 -7.65
C PHE A 47 7.85 5.72 -7.81
N SER A 48 7.36 4.66 -7.16
CA SER A 48 5.94 4.28 -7.16
C SER A 48 5.05 5.28 -6.40
N LEU A 49 5.63 6.26 -5.69
CA LEU A 49 4.89 7.30 -4.94
C LEU A 49 4.75 8.62 -5.71
N LEU A 50 5.32 8.72 -6.92
CA LEU A 50 5.31 9.97 -7.71
C LEU A 50 4.03 10.21 -8.49
N PHE A 51 3.19 9.19 -8.70
CA PHE A 51 2.09 9.19 -9.66
C PHE A 51 0.78 8.74 -9.03
#